data_AF-A0A917YV40-F1
#
_entry.id   AF-A0A917YV40-F1
#
_cell.length_a   1.000
_cell.length_b   1.000
_cell.length_c   1.000
_cell.angle_alpha   90.00
_cell.angle_beta   90.00
_cell.angle_gamma   90.00
#
_symmetry.space_group_name_H-M   'P 1'
#
loop_
_entity.id
_entity.type
_entity.pdbx_description
1 polymer ?
#
loop_
_entity_poly.entity_id
_entity_poly.type
_entity_poly.pdbx_seq_one_letter_code
_entity_poly.pdbx_strand_id
1 'polypeptide(L)'
;MTDPVADLRELGFDQGAHLIVRRELARLPVGGRLRVAGTHEALFVHLAAWCRNEGHACGPVTGGGDEDGARAWVVRGRAGHDRWAGAERAGGSSPARVVSRPPSHWGLAARGALVESGGPETPFDFDRKETVWAELAPRLYAQAAARQWDPEAAVAWDTPFELPAEIEAAVVQVMTYLVENEQAALVVPARLLARVHPHFREVTQLLAVQAADEARHVEVFTRRATLKGDDLGTSSAGGRASLMSLLAEPDFSLASFLLSVLGEGSFLNLLSFLDRHAPDPVTRRVVALAHQDEARHVAFGMAHLEEQARARPAVPGPAQDRDRTPARRAGRHGGHQRGRARRPDRAGRGGVEPGRDRPGARGGAAAAGGDVRGAPEPAGPPRVPR
;
A
#
# COMPACT_ATOMS: atom_id res chain seq x y z
N MET A 1 30.46 -43.70 -28.72
CA MET A 1 29.40 -43.56 -27.69
C MET A 1 28.09 -43.54 -28.45
N THR A 2 27.17 -44.45 -28.12
CA THR A 2 25.81 -44.46 -28.65
C THR A 2 25.03 -43.27 -28.10
N ASP A 3 24.28 -42.58 -28.97
CA ASP A 3 23.39 -41.49 -28.55
C ASP A 3 22.31 -42.05 -27.61
N PRO A 4 21.99 -41.39 -26.49
CA PRO A 4 20.94 -41.86 -25.59
C PRO A 4 19.57 -41.89 -26.29
N VAL A 5 18.70 -42.80 -25.84
CA VAL A 5 17.34 -42.97 -26.37
C VAL A 5 16.32 -42.58 -25.29
N ALA A 6 15.39 -41.69 -25.64
CA ALA A 6 14.18 -41.43 -24.87
C ALA A 6 13.03 -42.25 -25.46
N ASP A 7 12.60 -43.30 -24.75
CA ASP A 7 11.44 -44.11 -25.11
C ASP A 7 10.17 -43.52 -24.48
N LEU A 8 9.27 -43.04 -25.34
CA LEU A 8 7.99 -42.44 -24.97
C LEU A 8 6.85 -43.46 -24.93
N ARG A 9 7.08 -44.70 -25.38
CA ARG A 9 6.04 -45.72 -25.55
C ARG A 9 4.85 -45.15 -26.33
N GLU A 10 3.64 -45.30 -25.80
CA GLU A 10 2.39 -44.80 -26.40
C GLU A 10 2.08 -43.33 -26.04
N LEU A 11 2.88 -42.69 -25.19
CA LEU A 11 2.58 -41.37 -24.64
C LEU A 11 2.64 -40.28 -25.72
N GLY A 12 1.52 -39.59 -25.91
CA GLY A 12 1.42 -38.42 -26.78
C GLY A 12 2.05 -37.16 -26.17
N PHE A 13 2.41 -36.20 -27.02
CA PHE A 13 2.95 -34.90 -26.58
C PHE A 13 1.92 -34.04 -25.85
N ASP A 14 0.64 -34.21 -26.19
CA ASP A 14 -0.56 -33.70 -25.53
C ASP A 14 -0.78 -34.31 -24.13
N GLN A 15 -0.21 -35.50 -23.88
CA GLN A 15 -0.29 -36.21 -22.60
C GLN A 15 1.01 -36.09 -21.77
N GLY A 16 1.95 -35.23 -22.17
CA GLY A 16 3.15 -34.94 -21.39
C GLY A 16 4.44 -35.61 -21.86
N ALA A 17 4.47 -36.28 -23.03
CA ALA A 17 5.70 -36.89 -23.54
C ALA A 17 6.87 -35.91 -23.71
N HIS A 18 6.56 -34.63 -23.96
CA HIS A 18 7.54 -33.55 -24.01
C HIS A 18 8.35 -33.37 -22.72
N LEU A 19 7.82 -33.76 -21.55
CA LEU A 19 8.54 -33.68 -20.28
C LEU A 19 9.68 -34.71 -20.20
N ILE A 20 9.45 -35.92 -20.74
CA ILE A 20 10.47 -36.98 -20.82
C ILE A 20 11.59 -36.53 -21.76
N VAL A 21 11.23 -36.05 -22.95
CA VAL A 21 12.21 -35.52 -23.93
C VAL A 21 13.00 -34.35 -23.33
N ARG A 22 12.34 -33.41 -22.66
CA ARG A 22 13.00 -32.27 -21.99
C ARG A 22 13.98 -32.73 -20.90
N ARG A 23 13.60 -33.70 -20.06
CA ARG A 23 14.46 -34.25 -19.00
C ARG A 23 15.72 -34.90 -19.57
N GLU A 24 15.57 -35.74 -20.60
CA GLU A 24 16.72 -36.42 -21.20
C GLU A 24 17.64 -35.46 -21.97
N LEU A 25 17.08 -34.47 -22.68
CA LEU A 25 17.87 -33.41 -23.31
C LEU A 25 18.62 -32.56 -22.27
N ALA A 26 18.05 -32.28 -21.10
CA ALA A 26 18.69 -31.47 -20.06
C ALA A 26 20.02 -32.08 -19.56
N ARG A 27 20.20 -33.41 -19.71
CA ARG A 27 21.41 -34.15 -19.34
C ARG A 27 22.52 -34.10 -20.40
N LEU A 28 22.18 -33.73 -21.63
CA LEU A 28 23.13 -33.66 -22.74
C LEU A 28 23.75 -32.26 -22.84
N PRO A 29 25.03 -32.11 -23.24
CA PRO A 29 25.57 -30.79 -23.57
C PRO A 29 24.81 -30.18 -24.76
N VAL A 30 24.90 -28.86 -24.92
CA VAL A 30 24.45 -28.19 -26.15
C VAL A 30 25.13 -28.83 -27.36
N GLY A 31 24.36 -29.13 -28.40
CA GLY A 31 24.81 -29.89 -29.58
C GLY A 31 24.77 -31.41 -29.41
N GLY A 32 24.50 -31.90 -28.19
CA GLY A 32 24.28 -33.32 -27.92
C GLY A 32 23.01 -33.84 -28.59
N ARG A 33 23.06 -35.07 -29.08
CA ARG A 33 21.97 -35.73 -29.83
C ARG A 33 21.25 -36.74 -28.94
N LEU A 34 19.92 -36.68 -28.95
CA LEU A 34 18.99 -37.59 -28.30
C LEU A 34 18.18 -38.31 -29.37
N ARG A 35 18.10 -39.63 -29.32
CA ARG A 35 17.18 -40.42 -30.13
C ARG A 35 15.84 -40.54 -29.41
N VAL A 36 14.73 -40.48 -30.14
CA VAL A 36 13.37 -40.53 -29.57
C VAL A 36 12.63 -41.71 -30.18
N ALA A 37 12.18 -42.63 -29.33
CA ALA A 37 11.36 -43.78 -29.66
C ALA A 37 9.92 -43.60 -29.15
N GLY A 38 8.95 -44.19 -29.84
CA GLY A 38 7.55 -44.12 -29.44
C GLY A 38 6.59 -44.56 -30.54
N THR A 39 5.45 -45.11 -30.14
CA THR A 39 4.46 -45.72 -31.04
C THR A 39 3.35 -44.76 -31.46
N HIS A 40 3.22 -43.59 -30.80
CA HIS A 40 2.21 -42.59 -31.14
C HIS A 40 2.30 -42.15 -32.62
N GLU A 41 1.16 -42.09 -33.31
CA GLU A 41 1.12 -41.84 -34.76
C GLU A 41 1.70 -40.48 -35.14
N ALA A 42 1.31 -39.43 -34.40
CA ALA A 42 1.72 -38.04 -34.62
C ALA A 42 3.07 -37.68 -33.97
N LEU A 43 3.83 -38.65 -33.47
CA LEU A 43 5.05 -38.42 -32.68
C LEU A 43 6.01 -37.43 -33.36
N PHE A 44 6.37 -37.67 -34.63
CA PHE A 44 7.34 -36.83 -35.32
C PHE A 44 6.82 -35.40 -35.54
N VAL A 45 5.53 -35.25 -35.86
CA VAL A 45 4.91 -33.94 -36.10
C VAL A 45 4.91 -33.10 -34.82
N HIS A 46 4.47 -33.68 -33.71
CA HIS A 46 4.44 -32.99 -32.42
C HIS A 46 5.84 -32.72 -31.87
N LEU A 47 6.75 -33.67 -32.00
CA LEU A 47 8.16 -33.49 -31.62
C LEU A 47 8.80 -32.36 -32.42
N ALA A 48 8.59 -32.31 -33.74
CA ALA A 48 9.18 -31.27 -34.58
C ALA A 48 8.60 -29.88 -34.27
N ALA A 49 7.31 -29.77 -34.00
CA ALA A 49 6.69 -28.53 -33.56
C ALA A 49 7.26 -28.06 -32.21
N TRP A 50 7.37 -28.98 -31.24
CA TRP A 50 7.95 -28.71 -29.94
C TRP A 50 9.42 -28.30 -30.02
N CYS A 51 10.23 -29.01 -30.82
CA CYS A 51 11.65 -28.68 -31.03
C CYS A 51 11.82 -27.27 -31.61
N ARG A 52 11.00 -26.86 -32.59
CA ARG A 52 11.05 -25.49 -33.12
C ARG A 52 10.75 -24.44 -32.04
N ASN A 53 9.75 -24.69 -31.20
CA ASN A 53 9.37 -23.77 -30.12
C ASN A 53 10.46 -23.66 -29.04
N GLU A 54 11.14 -24.76 -28.71
CA GLU A 54 12.19 -24.81 -27.69
C GLU A 54 13.59 -24.52 -28.25
N GLY A 55 13.70 -24.21 -29.55
CA GLY A 55 14.95 -23.93 -30.23
C GLY A 55 15.91 -25.13 -30.31
N HIS A 56 15.38 -26.32 -30.57
CA HIS A 56 16.12 -27.55 -30.83
C HIS A 56 16.03 -27.93 -32.31
N ALA A 57 17.04 -28.62 -32.84
CA ALA A 57 16.97 -29.20 -34.18
C ALA A 57 16.45 -30.64 -34.08
N CYS A 58 15.64 -31.07 -35.04
CA CYS A 58 15.16 -32.45 -35.08
C CYS A 58 15.11 -32.95 -36.52
N GLY A 59 15.19 -34.27 -36.69
CA GLY A 59 15.00 -34.92 -37.98
C GLY A 59 14.56 -36.37 -37.84
N PRO A 60 14.04 -36.96 -38.92
CA PRO A 60 13.71 -38.38 -38.93
C PRO A 60 15.00 -39.21 -38.86
N VAL A 61 14.91 -40.41 -38.29
CA VAL A 61 15.97 -41.41 -38.43
C VAL A 61 15.85 -41.99 -39.84
N THR A 62 16.82 -41.71 -40.72
CA THR A 62 16.85 -42.23 -42.10
C THR A 62 17.92 -43.31 -42.26
N GLY A 63 17.49 -44.56 -42.46
CA GLY A 63 18.34 -45.69 -42.83
C GLY A 63 18.71 -46.64 -41.69
N GLY A 64 18.35 -47.92 -41.87
CA GLY A 64 18.79 -49.07 -41.06
C GLY A 64 18.03 -49.25 -39.75
N GLY A 65 17.45 -50.44 -39.54
CA GLY A 65 16.63 -50.74 -38.37
C GLY A 65 17.39 -50.62 -37.07
N ASP A 66 17.03 -49.63 -36.27
CA ASP A 66 17.54 -49.46 -34.91
C ASP A 66 16.88 -50.49 -33.97
N GLU A 67 17.69 -51.26 -33.24
CA GLU A 67 17.23 -52.22 -32.21
C GLU A 67 16.38 -51.54 -31.11
N ASP A 68 16.43 -50.21 -31.00
CA ASP A 68 15.77 -49.43 -29.95
C ASP A 68 14.46 -48.73 -30.38
N GLY A 69 13.97 -48.94 -31.61
CA GLY A 69 12.68 -48.39 -32.07
C GLY A 69 12.64 -46.84 -32.23
N ALA A 70 13.79 -46.19 -32.34
CA ALA A 70 13.89 -44.75 -32.50
C ALA A 70 13.34 -44.27 -33.87
N ARG A 71 12.44 -43.29 -33.85
CA ARG A 71 11.80 -42.73 -35.06
C ARG A 71 12.31 -41.34 -35.42
N ALA A 72 12.91 -40.64 -34.46
CA ALA A 72 13.44 -39.30 -34.64
C ALA A 72 14.70 -39.08 -33.80
N TRP A 73 15.48 -38.07 -34.17
CA TRP A 73 16.54 -37.53 -33.34
C TRP A 73 16.29 -36.05 -33.05
N VAL A 74 16.79 -35.60 -31.90
CA VAL A 74 16.76 -34.21 -31.45
C VAL A 74 18.18 -33.81 -31.07
N VAL A 75 18.64 -32.67 -31.57
CA VAL A 75 19.89 -32.03 -31.15
C VAL A 75 19.55 -30.88 -30.22
N ARG A 76 20.09 -30.91 -29.01
CA ARG A 76 19.88 -29.86 -28.00
C ARG A 76 20.44 -28.53 -28.54
N GLY A 77 19.56 -27.58 -28.80
CA GLY A 77 19.98 -26.23 -29.16
C GLY A 77 20.30 -25.35 -27.94
N ARG A 78 20.70 -24.10 -28.22
CA ARG A 78 21.15 -23.13 -27.19
C ARG A 78 20.02 -22.32 -26.57
N ALA A 79 18.84 -22.29 -27.18
CA ALA A 79 17.76 -21.38 -26.77
C ALA A 79 17.42 -21.44 -25.28
N GLY A 80 17.40 -22.64 -24.65
CA GLY A 80 17.16 -22.74 -23.21
C GLY A 80 18.32 -22.20 -22.35
N HIS A 81 19.57 -22.31 -22.81
CA HIS A 81 20.72 -21.72 -22.13
C HIS A 81 20.73 -20.19 -22.32
N ASP A 82 20.49 -19.73 -23.55
CA ASP A 82 20.47 -18.32 -23.90
C ASP A 82 19.31 -17.58 -23.23
N ARG A 83 18.16 -18.24 -23.05
CA ARG A 83 17.00 -17.71 -22.33
C ARG A 83 17.35 -17.29 -20.91
N TRP A 84 18.07 -18.16 -20.20
CA TRP A 84 18.47 -17.89 -18.81
C TRP A 84 19.83 -17.20 -18.71
N ALA A 85 20.47 -16.87 -19.84
CA ALA A 85 21.70 -16.12 -19.86
C ALA A 85 21.41 -14.69 -19.43
N GLY A 86 22.03 -14.24 -18.33
CA GLY A 86 21.75 -12.93 -17.73
C GLY A 86 20.51 -12.91 -16.84
N ALA A 87 19.86 -14.04 -16.59
CA ALA A 87 18.75 -14.11 -15.64
C ALA A 87 19.22 -13.82 -14.20
N GLU A 88 18.43 -13.06 -13.47
CA GLU A 88 18.77 -12.57 -12.13
C GLU A 88 17.84 -13.17 -11.07
N ARG A 89 18.33 -13.40 -9.86
CA ARG A 89 17.41 -13.77 -8.76
C ARG A 89 16.78 -12.51 -8.16
N ALA A 90 15.45 -12.51 -8.05
CA ALA A 90 14.66 -11.45 -7.43
C ALA A 90 14.85 -11.40 -5.90
N GLY A 91 16.05 -11.09 -5.43
CA GLY A 91 16.43 -11.15 -4.01
C GLY A 91 16.33 -12.57 -3.44
N GLY A 92 16.06 -12.66 -2.13
CA GLY A 92 15.77 -13.95 -1.46
C GLY A 92 14.32 -14.06 -1.00
N SER A 93 13.82 -15.29 -0.88
CA SER A 93 12.43 -15.57 -0.52
C SER A 93 12.03 -15.14 0.90
N SER A 94 12.99 -15.08 1.83
CA SER A 94 12.80 -14.67 3.22
C SER A 94 12.77 -13.13 3.38
N PRO A 95 11.99 -12.56 4.32
CA PRO A 95 12.03 -11.14 4.68
C PRO A 95 13.44 -10.61 4.97
N ALA A 96 14.32 -11.46 5.53
CA ALA A 96 15.72 -11.11 5.82
C ALA A 96 16.58 -10.88 4.57
N ARG A 97 16.09 -11.25 3.37
CA ARG A 97 16.79 -11.10 2.09
C ARG A 97 16.04 -10.19 1.11
N VAL A 98 15.21 -9.29 1.64
CA VAL A 98 14.57 -8.23 0.87
C VAL A 98 15.63 -7.20 0.47
N VAL A 99 15.85 -7.03 -0.83
CA VAL A 99 16.68 -5.94 -1.36
C VAL A 99 16.05 -4.57 -1.08
N SER A 100 16.89 -3.54 -0.91
CA SER A 100 16.45 -2.18 -0.61
C SER A 100 15.66 -1.54 -1.75
N ARG A 101 16.06 -1.80 -3.00
CA ARG A 101 15.41 -1.25 -4.19
C ARG A 101 15.31 -2.30 -5.31
N PRO A 102 14.21 -3.07 -5.41
CA PRO A 102 13.99 -4.01 -6.51
C PRO A 102 13.98 -3.27 -7.88
N PRO A 103 14.64 -3.81 -8.90
CA PRO A 103 14.52 -3.35 -10.28
C PRO A 103 13.08 -3.42 -10.81
N SER A 104 12.65 -2.39 -11.54
CA SER A 104 11.30 -2.30 -12.13
C SER A 104 10.97 -3.47 -13.07
N HIS A 105 11.98 -4.01 -13.75
CA HIS A 105 11.84 -5.13 -14.69
C HIS A 105 11.57 -6.48 -14.00
N TRP A 106 11.77 -6.59 -12.67
CA TRP A 106 11.31 -7.77 -11.94
C TRP A 106 9.78 -7.83 -11.93
N GLY A 107 9.12 -6.67 -11.88
CA GLY A 107 7.68 -6.54 -11.96
C GLY A 107 6.94 -7.43 -10.98
N LEU A 108 6.09 -8.32 -11.50
CA LEU A 108 5.29 -9.27 -10.71
C LEU A 108 6.03 -10.56 -10.36
N ALA A 109 7.33 -10.68 -10.69
CA ALA A 109 8.09 -11.87 -10.36
C ALA A 109 8.05 -12.15 -8.86
N ALA A 110 7.80 -13.42 -8.51
CA ALA A 110 7.80 -13.83 -7.12
C ALA A 110 9.18 -13.59 -6.50
N ARG A 111 9.21 -12.96 -5.31
CA ARG A 111 10.46 -12.71 -4.59
C ARG A 111 11.24 -14.03 -4.39
N GLY A 112 12.49 -14.05 -4.86
CA GLY A 112 13.39 -15.21 -4.88
C GLY A 112 13.38 -16.03 -6.18
N ALA A 113 12.49 -15.73 -7.13
CA ALA A 113 12.47 -16.37 -8.44
C ALA A 113 13.70 -15.99 -9.27
N LEU A 114 14.05 -16.85 -10.23
CA LEU A 114 14.98 -16.51 -11.29
C LEU A 114 14.19 -15.77 -12.39
N VAL A 115 14.54 -14.52 -12.65
CA VAL A 115 13.88 -13.59 -13.57
C VAL A 115 14.65 -13.59 -14.87
N GLU A 116 13.98 -13.97 -15.95
CA GLU A 116 14.49 -13.88 -17.32
C GLU A 116 14.70 -12.40 -17.72
N SER A 117 15.76 -12.13 -18.47
CA SER A 117 16.03 -10.79 -18.99
C SER A 117 15.01 -10.37 -20.05
N GLY A 118 14.72 -9.06 -20.15
CA GLY A 118 13.85 -8.52 -21.21
C GLY A 118 12.36 -8.50 -20.89
N GLY A 119 11.98 -8.61 -19.62
CA GLY A 119 10.60 -8.39 -19.15
C GLY A 119 10.15 -6.92 -19.21
N PRO A 120 8.83 -6.66 -19.14
CA PRO A 120 8.30 -5.30 -19.14
C PRO A 120 8.69 -4.55 -17.86
N GLU A 121 8.91 -3.23 -17.98
CA GLU A 121 8.99 -2.37 -16.81
C GLU A 121 7.61 -2.16 -16.18
N THR A 122 7.58 -2.06 -14.86
CA THR A 122 6.34 -1.89 -14.10
C THR A 122 6.21 -0.49 -13.49
N PRO A 123 4.98 0.01 -13.28
CA PRO A 123 4.74 1.37 -12.82
C PRO A 123 4.80 1.52 -11.29
N PHE A 124 5.30 0.52 -10.55
CA PHE A 124 5.37 0.58 -9.09
C PHE A 124 6.43 1.59 -8.65
N ASP A 125 5.99 2.75 -8.17
CA ASP A 125 6.86 3.87 -7.80
C ASP A 125 7.20 3.91 -6.31
N PHE A 126 6.55 3.09 -5.49
CA PHE A 126 7.02 2.78 -4.13
C PHE A 126 7.93 1.55 -4.15
N ASP A 127 9.14 1.78 -4.68
CA ASP A 127 10.18 0.78 -4.93
C ASP A 127 11.31 0.79 -3.88
N ARG A 128 11.20 1.57 -2.82
CA ARG A 128 12.25 1.68 -1.78
C ARG A 128 11.81 1.08 -0.45
N LYS A 129 12.64 0.17 0.07
CA LYS A 129 12.42 -0.47 1.37
C LYS A 129 12.33 0.58 2.47
N GLU A 130 13.19 1.60 2.45
CA GLU A 130 13.22 2.67 3.44
C GLU A 130 11.94 3.52 3.43
N THR A 131 11.17 3.48 2.33
CA THR A 131 9.93 4.25 2.16
C THR A 131 8.69 3.47 2.57
N VAL A 132 8.68 2.14 2.48
CA VAL A 132 7.45 1.34 2.70
C VAL A 132 7.56 0.29 3.80
N TRP A 133 8.77 -0.09 4.20
CA TRP A 133 8.96 -1.25 5.06
C TRP A 133 8.60 -0.98 6.51
N ALA A 134 8.12 -2.01 7.18
CA ALA A 134 7.98 -2.07 8.63
C ALA A 134 8.31 -3.50 9.07
N GLU A 135 9.27 -3.67 9.99
CA GLU A 135 9.70 -4.99 10.47
C GLU A 135 8.55 -5.79 11.11
N LEU A 136 7.55 -5.11 11.67
CA LEU A 136 6.38 -5.73 12.27
C LEU A 136 5.33 -6.21 11.25
N ALA A 137 5.43 -5.82 9.97
CA ALA A 137 4.40 -6.09 8.97
C ALA A 137 3.96 -7.57 8.88
N PRO A 138 4.86 -8.57 8.77
CA PRO A 138 4.44 -9.96 8.71
C PRO A 138 3.70 -10.44 9.97
N ARG A 139 4.06 -9.93 11.15
CA ARG A 139 3.38 -10.27 12.41
C ARG A 139 1.99 -9.64 12.48
N LEU A 140 1.88 -8.37 12.10
CA LEU A 140 0.60 -7.64 12.08
C LEU A 140 -0.37 -8.26 11.07
N TYR A 141 0.11 -8.63 9.88
CA TYR A 141 -0.71 -9.34 8.89
C TYR A 141 -1.22 -10.67 9.42
N ALA A 142 -0.35 -11.50 10.01
CA ALA A 142 -0.76 -12.78 10.60
C ALA A 142 -1.82 -12.60 11.70
N GLN A 143 -1.68 -11.56 12.53
CA GLN A 143 -2.65 -11.22 13.56
C GLN A 143 -4.00 -10.79 12.94
N ALA A 144 -3.98 -9.94 11.91
CA ALA A 144 -5.19 -9.45 11.24
C ALA A 144 -5.93 -10.58 10.52
N ALA A 145 -5.21 -11.44 9.81
CA ALA A 145 -5.78 -12.61 9.13
C ALA A 145 -6.45 -13.59 10.11
N ALA A 146 -5.86 -13.79 11.30
CA ALA A 146 -6.40 -14.68 12.33
C ALA A 146 -7.58 -14.07 13.11
N ARG A 147 -7.79 -12.75 13.01
CA ARG A 147 -8.82 -12.01 13.78
C ARG A 147 -9.93 -11.43 12.91
N GLN A 148 -10.05 -11.90 11.67
CA GLN A 148 -11.18 -11.58 10.82
C GLN A 148 -12.49 -11.99 11.51
N TRP A 149 -13.52 -11.18 11.34
CA TRP A 149 -14.83 -11.39 11.93
C TRP A 149 -15.91 -11.10 10.89
N ASP A 150 -17.01 -11.85 10.97
CA ASP A 150 -18.18 -11.69 10.11
C ASP A 150 -19.17 -10.74 10.80
N PRO A 151 -19.57 -9.62 10.18
CA PRO A 151 -20.54 -8.67 10.74
C PRO A 151 -21.87 -9.30 11.16
N GLU A 152 -22.36 -10.28 10.41
CA GLU A 152 -23.64 -10.92 10.70
C GLU A 152 -23.52 -11.82 11.94
N ALA A 153 -22.44 -12.60 12.04
CA ALA A 153 -22.23 -13.52 13.15
C ALA A 153 -21.72 -12.81 14.42
N ALA A 154 -20.96 -11.73 14.29
CA ALA A 154 -20.25 -11.09 15.40
C ALA A 154 -21.09 -10.08 16.19
N VAL A 155 -22.19 -9.59 15.62
CA VAL A 155 -23.05 -8.55 16.18
C VAL A 155 -24.48 -9.06 16.28
N ALA A 156 -25.06 -9.01 17.48
CA ALA A 156 -26.47 -9.39 17.68
C ALA A 156 -27.39 -8.22 17.29
N TRP A 157 -27.60 -8.04 15.98
CA TRP A 157 -28.35 -6.91 15.41
C TRP A 157 -29.80 -6.79 15.93
N ASP A 158 -30.44 -7.92 16.23
CA ASP A 158 -31.82 -7.96 16.73
C ASP A 158 -31.93 -7.75 18.26
N THR A 159 -30.83 -7.39 18.92
CA THR A 159 -30.86 -7.14 20.38
C THR A 159 -31.83 -5.99 20.69
N PRO A 160 -32.86 -6.20 21.53
CA PRO A 160 -33.82 -5.16 21.83
C PRO A 160 -33.19 -4.06 22.68
N PHE A 161 -33.37 -2.81 22.27
CA PHE A 161 -33.05 -1.61 23.02
C PHE A 161 -33.92 -0.45 22.54
N GLU A 162 -34.13 0.53 23.43
CA GLU A 162 -34.88 1.75 23.19
C GLU A 162 -34.05 2.95 23.64
N LEU A 163 -34.02 4.00 22.83
CA LEU A 163 -33.30 5.24 23.11
C LEU A 163 -34.24 6.45 22.93
N PRO A 164 -34.06 7.52 23.72
CA PRO A 164 -34.69 8.80 23.40
C PRO A 164 -34.31 9.25 21.98
N ALA A 165 -35.24 9.87 21.26
CA ALA A 165 -35.07 10.21 19.85
C ALA A 165 -33.84 11.09 19.60
N GLU A 166 -33.55 12.02 20.50
CA GLU A 166 -32.38 12.88 20.46
C GLU A 166 -31.05 12.12 20.63
N ILE A 167 -31.05 11.03 21.41
CA ILE A 167 -29.88 10.18 21.61
C ILE A 167 -29.67 9.28 20.39
N GLU A 168 -30.74 8.70 19.84
CA GLU A 168 -30.65 7.93 18.60
C GLU A 168 -30.13 8.82 17.46
N ALA A 169 -30.67 10.04 17.30
CA ALA A 169 -30.17 11.00 16.31
C ALA A 169 -28.68 11.34 16.50
N ALA A 170 -28.21 11.45 17.74
CA ALA A 170 -26.78 11.65 18.02
C ALA A 170 -25.94 10.43 17.64
N VAL A 171 -26.40 9.21 17.92
CA VAL A 171 -25.73 7.98 17.48
C VAL A 171 -25.65 7.91 15.96
N VAL A 172 -26.75 8.17 15.26
CA VAL A 172 -26.79 8.21 13.79
C VAL A 172 -25.80 9.23 13.24
N GLN A 173 -25.73 10.42 13.83
CA GLN A 173 -24.77 11.45 13.42
C GLN A 173 -23.31 11.02 13.64
N VAL A 174 -23.00 10.35 14.75
CA VAL A 174 -21.67 9.79 15.00
C VAL A 174 -21.34 8.69 14.00
N MET A 175 -22.24 7.73 13.77
CA MET A 175 -22.01 6.66 12.80
C MET A 175 -21.80 7.19 11.39
N THR A 176 -22.54 8.25 11.00
CA THR A 176 -22.35 8.93 9.72
C THR A 176 -20.95 9.51 9.61
N TYR A 177 -20.47 10.18 10.66
CA TYR A 177 -19.09 10.67 10.71
C TYR A 177 -18.06 9.53 10.64
N LEU A 178 -18.28 8.42 11.36
CA LEU A 178 -17.38 7.26 11.30
C LEU A 178 -17.32 6.69 9.87
N VAL A 179 -18.47 6.46 9.22
CA VAL A 179 -18.53 5.99 7.82
C VAL A 179 -17.70 6.87 6.89
N GLU A 180 -17.78 8.19 7.00
CA GLU A 180 -16.97 9.10 6.16
C GLU A 180 -15.46 8.95 6.40
N ASN A 181 -15.04 8.76 7.65
CA ASN A 181 -13.63 8.52 7.98
C ASN A 181 -13.17 7.17 7.47
N GLU A 182 -13.98 6.12 7.63
CA GLU A 182 -13.68 4.78 7.14
C GLU A 182 -13.57 4.73 5.61
N GLN A 183 -14.34 5.54 4.88
CA GLN A 183 -14.18 5.68 3.43
C GLN A 183 -12.80 6.24 3.05
N ALA A 184 -12.29 7.22 3.80
CA ALA A 184 -10.95 7.73 3.59
C ALA A 184 -9.89 6.69 3.98
N ALA A 185 -10.06 6.04 5.13
CA ALA A 185 -9.20 4.97 5.63
C ALA A 185 -9.18 3.76 4.70
N LEU A 186 -10.23 3.51 3.93
CA LEU A 186 -10.27 2.47 2.89
C LEU A 186 -9.48 2.88 1.64
N VAL A 187 -9.74 4.08 1.12
CA VAL A 187 -9.21 4.53 -0.18
C VAL A 187 -7.71 4.78 -0.13
N VAL A 188 -7.19 5.34 0.97
CA VAL A 188 -5.77 5.64 1.12
C VAL A 188 -4.90 4.37 0.99
N PRO A 189 -5.03 3.32 1.83
CA PRO A 189 -4.23 2.11 1.73
C PRO A 189 -4.48 1.38 0.41
N ALA A 190 -5.70 1.38 -0.14
CA ALA A 190 -5.97 0.79 -1.45
C ALA A 190 -5.17 1.48 -2.58
N ARG A 191 -5.10 2.82 -2.57
CA ARG A 191 -4.28 3.60 -3.52
C ARG A 191 -2.79 3.36 -3.33
N LEU A 192 -2.32 3.28 -2.08
CA LEU A 192 -0.91 3.01 -1.78
C LEU A 192 -0.54 1.58 -2.19
N LEU A 193 -1.39 0.59 -1.93
CA LEU A 193 -1.22 -0.82 -2.29
C LEU A 193 -0.92 -0.99 -3.78
N ALA A 194 -1.64 -0.27 -4.65
CA ALA A 194 -1.47 -0.33 -6.11
C ALA A 194 -0.09 0.20 -6.59
N ARG A 195 0.63 0.94 -5.74
CA ARG A 195 1.91 1.60 -6.04
C ARG A 195 3.13 0.89 -5.44
N VAL A 196 2.93 0.04 -4.43
CA VAL A 196 4.01 -0.72 -3.76
C VAL A 196 4.55 -1.83 -4.66
N HIS A 197 5.88 -1.88 -4.82
CA HIS A 197 6.52 -2.94 -5.59
C HIS A 197 6.25 -4.31 -4.91
N PRO A 198 5.78 -5.36 -5.64
CA PRO A 198 5.38 -6.66 -5.08
C PRO A 198 6.48 -7.40 -4.30
N HIS A 199 7.74 -7.00 -4.51
CA HIS A 199 8.89 -7.45 -3.74
C HIS A 199 8.72 -7.18 -2.23
N PHE A 200 7.99 -6.14 -1.84
CA PHE A 200 7.64 -5.84 -0.43
C PHE A 200 6.32 -6.50 -0.03
N ARG A 201 6.16 -7.79 -0.34
CA ARG A 201 4.89 -8.52 -0.19
C ARG A 201 4.25 -8.44 1.20
N GLU A 202 5.04 -8.33 2.27
CA GLU A 202 4.50 -8.24 3.63
C GLU A 202 3.73 -6.94 3.85
N VAL A 203 4.19 -5.85 3.24
CA VAL A 203 3.52 -4.55 3.27
C VAL A 203 2.26 -4.60 2.40
N THR A 204 2.33 -5.20 1.22
CA THR A 204 1.14 -5.33 0.35
C THR A 204 0.05 -6.18 1.00
N GLN A 205 0.43 -7.26 1.69
CA GLN A 205 -0.49 -8.09 2.47
C GLN A 205 -1.17 -7.30 3.59
N LEU A 206 -0.41 -6.47 4.31
CA LEU A 206 -0.93 -5.68 5.41
C LEU A 206 -1.88 -4.57 4.93
N LEU A 207 -1.52 -3.84 3.88
CA LEU A 207 -2.39 -2.82 3.28
C LEU A 207 -3.70 -3.43 2.72
N ALA A 208 -3.61 -4.64 2.16
CA ALA A 208 -4.77 -5.34 1.64
C ALA A 208 -5.74 -5.77 2.75
N VAL A 209 -5.23 -6.29 3.87
CA VAL A 209 -6.10 -6.67 5.00
C VAL A 209 -6.65 -5.44 5.71
N GLN A 210 -5.90 -4.34 5.81
CA GLN A 210 -6.43 -3.07 6.34
C GLN A 210 -7.60 -2.58 5.48
N ALA A 211 -7.47 -2.54 4.15
CA ALA A 211 -8.58 -2.17 3.28
C ALA A 211 -9.81 -3.09 3.45
N ALA A 212 -9.61 -4.38 3.74
CA ALA A 212 -10.71 -5.28 4.05
C ALA A 212 -11.36 -4.99 5.43
N ASP A 213 -10.55 -4.62 6.42
CA ASP A 213 -11.02 -4.18 7.74
C ASP A 213 -11.88 -2.90 7.60
N GLU A 214 -11.41 -1.86 6.87
CA GLU A 214 -12.17 -0.60 6.71
C GLU A 214 -13.45 -0.77 5.90
N ALA A 215 -13.46 -1.64 4.89
CA ALA A 215 -14.68 -1.97 4.16
C ALA A 215 -15.75 -2.56 5.09
N ARG A 216 -15.33 -3.38 6.06
CA ARG A 216 -16.20 -3.93 7.11
C ARG A 216 -16.66 -2.87 8.09
N HIS A 217 -15.79 -1.92 8.45
CA HIS A 217 -16.14 -0.80 9.32
C HIS A 217 -17.23 0.08 8.71
N VAL A 218 -17.08 0.43 7.41
CA VAL A 218 -18.14 1.11 6.64
C VAL A 218 -19.46 0.36 6.76
N GLU A 219 -19.47 -0.95 6.51
CA GLU A 219 -20.67 -1.78 6.57
C GLU A 219 -21.36 -1.71 7.95
N VAL A 220 -20.61 -1.97 9.03
CA VAL A 220 -21.22 -2.05 10.37
C VAL A 220 -21.67 -0.69 10.89
N PHE A 221 -20.94 0.38 10.59
CA PHE A 221 -21.35 1.73 11.00
C PHE A 221 -22.54 2.21 10.18
N THR A 222 -22.59 1.94 8.86
CA THR A 222 -23.79 2.22 8.06
C THR A 222 -24.98 1.43 8.60
N ARG A 223 -24.84 0.13 8.85
CA ARG A 223 -25.94 -0.70 9.36
C ARG A 223 -26.41 -0.26 10.74
N ARG A 224 -25.51 0.16 11.64
CA ARG A 224 -25.92 0.73 12.93
C ARG A 224 -26.62 2.07 12.74
N ALA A 225 -26.14 2.94 11.86
CA ALA A 225 -26.78 4.23 11.58
C ALA A 225 -28.21 4.06 11.05
N THR A 226 -28.47 3.03 10.25
CA THR A 226 -29.78 2.80 9.65
C THR A 226 -30.63 1.75 10.40
N LEU A 227 -30.26 1.39 11.64
CA LEU A 227 -30.92 0.31 12.36
C LEU A 227 -32.37 0.63 12.76
N LYS A 228 -32.67 1.90 13.03
CA LYS A 228 -33.99 2.39 13.48
C LYS A 228 -34.70 3.30 12.47
N GLY A 229 -34.10 3.54 11.30
CA GLY A 229 -34.60 4.39 10.23
C GLY A 229 -33.62 4.44 9.06
N ASP A 230 -34.02 5.03 7.93
CA ASP A 230 -33.22 4.97 6.70
C ASP A 230 -32.29 6.18 6.50
N ASP A 231 -32.53 7.29 7.20
CA ASP A 231 -31.79 8.53 7.01
C ASP A 231 -30.48 8.56 7.82
N LEU A 232 -29.38 8.87 7.13
CA LEU A 232 -28.10 9.19 7.78
C LEU A 232 -28.09 10.62 8.33
N GLY A 233 -27.09 10.90 9.17
CA GLY A 233 -26.83 12.22 9.72
C GLY A 233 -26.29 13.22 8.68
N THR A 234 -25.83 14.35 9.18
CA THR A 234 -25.34 15.44 8.33
C THR A 234 -23.86 15.26 7.96
N SER A 235 -23.54 15.52 6.69
CA SER A 235 -22.18 15.58 6.16
C SER A 235 -21.70 17.03 6.09
N SER A 236 -20.80 17.42 6.99
CA SER A 236 -20.32 18.80 7.03
C SER A 236 -19.33 19.08 5.89
N ALA A 237 -19.37 20.30 5.32
CA ALA A 237 -18.41 20.72 4.30
C ALA A 237 -16.96 20.72 4.82
N GLY A 238 -16.75 21.12 6.08
CA GLY A 238 -15.44 21.12 6.71
C GLY A 238 -14.88 19.71 6.91
N GLY A 239 -15.70 18.76 7.38
CA GLY A 239 -15.31 17.36 7.54
C GLY A 239 -14.88 16.74 6.22
N ARG A 240 -15.71 16.88 5.17
CA ARG A 240 -15.36 16.39 3.83
C ARG A 240 -14.08 17.05 3.28
N ALA A 241 -13.90 18.36 3.46
CA ALA A 241 -12.69 19.05 3.02
C ALA A 241 -11.42 18.52 3.72
N SER A 242 -11.52 18.21 5.02
CA SER A 242 -10.43 17.58 5.78
C SER A 242 -10.07 16.20 5.22
N LEU A 243 -11.07 15.34 4.97
CA LEU A 243 -10.85 14.00 4.41
C LEU A 243 -10.27 14.06 2.99
N MET A 244 -10.72 15.02 2.17
CA MET A 244 -10.15 15.23 0.83
C MET A 244 -8.67 15.62 0.87
N SER A 245 -8.24 16.36 1.90
CA SER A 245 -6.81 16.72 2.06
C SER A 245 -5.94 15.49 2.29
N LEU A 246 -6.44 14.51 3.05
CA LEU A 246 -5.77 13.24 3.27
C LEU A 246 -5.68 12.41 1.98
N LEU A 247 -6.77 12.33 1.22
CA LEU A 247 -6.79 11.62 -0.07
C LEU A 247 -5.85 12.22 -1.10
N ALA A 248 -5.69 13.54 -1.08
CA ALA A 248 -4.84 14.26 -2.01
C ALA A 248 -3.33 14.08 -1.75
N GLU A 249 -2.93 13.60 -0.57
CA GLU A 249 -1.52 13.47 -0.18
C GLU A 249 -0.80 12.41 -1.03
N PRO A 250 0.20 12.77 -1.86
CA PRO A 250 0.88 11.82 -2.74
C PRO A 250 2.02 11.04 -2.07
N ASP A 251 2.60 11.55 -0.98
CA ASP A 251 3.72 10.91 -0.28
C ASP A 251 3.23 9.75 0.60
N PHE A 252 3.82 8.56 0.41
CA PHE A 252 3.44 7.36 1.17
C PHE A 252 3.56 7.57 2.67
N SER A 253 4.67 8.14 3.11
CA SER A 253 5.03 8.30 4.52
C SER A 253 4.10 9.29 5.20
N LEU A 254 3.87 10.43 4.55
CA LEU A 254 3.00 11.47 5.05
C LEU A 254 1.55 10.99 5.04
N ALA A 255 1.08 10.34 3.96
CA ALA A 255 -0.25 9.76 3.92
C ALA A 255 -0.44 8.70 5.03
N SER A 256 0.54 7.81 5.23
CA SER A 256 0.50 6.78 6.29
C SER A 256 0.56 7.39 7.69
N PHE A 257 1.35 8.46 7.90
CA PHE A 257 1.38 9.18 9.17
C PHE A 257 0.06 9.90 9.47
N LEU A 258 -0.44 10.67 8.49
CA LEU A 258 -1.67 11.43 8.63
C LEU A 258 -2.85 10.50 8.88
N LEU A 259 -2.92 9.38 8.17
CA LEU A 259 -3.93 8.36 8.38
C LEU A 259 -3.72 7.67 9.73
N SER A 260 -2.62 6.95 9.92
CA SER A 260 -2.49 6.01 11.04
C SER A 260 -2.10 6.62 12.38
N VAL A 261 -1.51 7.80 12.42
CA VAL A 261 -1.11 8.44 13.69
C VAL A 261 -2.03 9.59 14.06
N LEU A 262 -2.30 10.50 13.12
CA LEU A 262 -3.17 11.64 13.40
C LEU A 262 -4.67 11.29 13.27
N GLY A 263 -5.04 10.55 12.22
CA GLY A 263 -6.40 10.07 11.97
C GLY A 263 -6.79 8.97 12.94
N GLU A 264 -6.34 7.74 12.67
CA GLU A 264 -6.63 6.52 13.41
C GLU A 264 -6.25 6.64 14.91
N GLY A 265 -5.20 7.37 15.27
CA GLY A 265 -4.84 7.62 16.68
C GLY A 265 -5.88 8.48 17.43
N SER A 266 -6.41 9.52 16.79
CA SER A 266 -7.53 10.31 17.33
C SER A 266 -8.83 9.51 17.30
N PHE A 267 -8.98 8.69 16.27
CA PHE A 267 -10.12 7.80 16.06
C PHE A 267 -10.20 6.70 17.13
N LEU A 268 -9.08 6.10 17.52
CA LEU A 268 -8.99 5.15 18.63
C LEU A 268 -9.50 5.73 19.94
N ASN A 269 -9.18 6.99 20.23
CA ASN A 269 -9.70 7.67 21.41
C ASN A 269 -11.21 7.85 21.32
N LEU A 270 -11.75 8.20 20.14
CA LEU A 270 -13.19 8.28 19.92
C LEU A 270 -13.86 6.91 20.08
N LEU A 271 -13.33 5.85 19.46
CA LEU A 271 -13.87 4.50 19.60
C LEU A 271 -13.79 4.01 21.06
N SER A 272 -12.72 4.29 21.79
CA SER A 272 -12.60 3.98 23.22
C SER A 272 -13.66 4.71 24.06
N PHE A 273 -13.91 5.98 23.74
CA PHE A 273 -14.99 6.75 24.36
C PHE A 273 -16.36 6.14 24.05
N LEU A 274 -16.63 5.83 22.78
CA LEU A 274 -17.89 5.26 22.33
C LEU A 274 -18.13 3.86 22.89
N ASP A 275 -17.11 3.00 23.01
CA ASP A 275 -17.25 1.68 23.64
C ASP A 275 -17.68 1.81 25.10
N ARG A 276 -17.01 2.70 25.85
CA ARG A 276 -17.31 2.95 27.27
C ARG A 276 -18.69 3.58 27.50
N HIS A 277 -19.11 4.46 26.60
CA HIS A 277 -20.30 5.30 26.77
C HIS A 277 -21.43 4.98 25.79
N ALA A 278 -21.33 3.89 25.03
CA ALA A 278 -22.35 3.48 24.08
C ALA A 278 -23.72 3.35 24.79
N PRO A 279 -24.76 3.99 24.24
CA PRO A 279 -26.09 4.01 24.87
C PRO A 279 -26.85 2.69 24.64
N ASP A 280 -26.39 1.85 23.70
CA ASP A 280 -27.01 0.58 23.34
C ASP A 280 -25.95 -0.52 23.09
N PRO A 281 -26.32 -1.80 23.20
CA PRO A 281 -25.39 -2.92 23.05
C PRO A 281 -24.87 -3.10 21.62
N VAL A 282 -25.62 -2.71 20.58
CA VAL A 282 -25.20 -2.87 19.18
C VAL A 282 -24.08 -1.89 18.86
N THR A 283 -24.27 -0.60 19.20
CA THR A 283 -23.24 0.44 19.08
C THR A 283 -21.97 0.05 19.81
N ARG A 284 -22.08 -0.43 21.05
CA ARG A 284 -20.92 -0.88 21.82
C ARG A 284 -20.17 -1.98 21.07
N ARG A 285 -20.90 -2.97 20.56
CA ARG A 285 -20.30 -4.13 19.90
C ARG A 285 -19.58 -3.77 18.61
N VAL A 286 -20.19 -2.96 17.74
CA VAL A 286 -19.56 -2.55 16.46
C VAL A 286 -18.31 -1.70 16.70
N VAL A 287 -18.37 -0.76 17.65
CA VAL A 287 -17.22 0.07 18.02
C VAL A 287 -16.09 -0.74 18.64
N ALA A 288 -16.40 -1.70 19.51
CA ALA A 288 -15.39 -2.56 20.13
C ALA A 288 -14.65 -3.44 19.11
N LEU A 289 -15.37 -3.93 18.08
CA LEU A 289 -14.77 -4.69 16.98
C LEU A 289 -13.85 -3.80 16.13
N ALA A 290 -14.32 -2.61 15.73
CA ALA A 290 -13.50 -1.66 14.97
C ALA A 290 -12.26 -1.22 15.76
N HIS A 291 -12.40 -0.92 17.05
CA HIS A 291 -11.27 -0.54 17.91
C HIS A 291 -10.16 -1.59 17.95
N GLN A 292 -10.50 -2.89 17.87
CA GLN A 292 -9.51 -3.97 17.81
C GLN A 292 -8.68 -3.92 16.52
N ASP A 293 -9.31 -3.51 15.42
CA ASP A 293 -8.72 -3.45 14.09
C ASP A 293 -7.87 -2.19 13.96
N GLU A 294 -8.40 -1.05 14.37
CA GLU A 294 -7.70 0.24 14.45
C GLU A 294 -6.41 0.19 15.27
N ALA A 295 -6.42 -0.56 16.39
CA ALA A 295 -5.22 -0.69 17.21
C ALA A 295 -4.05 -1.34 16.43
N ARG A 296 -4.33 -2.19 15.43
CA ARG A 296 -3.31 -2.77 14.55
C ARG A 296 -2.89 -1.79 13.46
N HIS A 297 -3.82 -1.02 12.90
CA HIS A 297 -3.54 -0.02 11.88
C HIS A 297 -2.58 1.06 12.43
N VAL A 298 -2.87 1.58 13.63
CA VAL A 298 -1.96 2.49 14.34
C VAL A 298 -0.60 1.86 14.63
N ALA A 299 -0.57 0.60 15.07
CA ALA A 299 0.69 -0.10 15.33
C ALA A 299 1.55 -0.23 14.06
N PHE A 300 0.93 -0.41 12.90
CA PHE A 300 1.62 -0.39 11.62
C PHE A 300 2.18 0.99 11.30
N GLY A 301 1.36 2.04 11.38
CA GLY A 301 1.79 3.42 11.14
C GLY A 301 2.97 3.83 12.02
N MET A 302 2.92 3.51 13.31
CA MET A 302 4.01 3.77 14.26
C MET A 302 5.29 3.01 13.90
N ALA A 303 5.18 1.70 13.64
CA ALA A 303 6.33 0.87 13.27
C ALA A 303 6.99 1.33 11.96
N HIS A 304 6.18 1.79 11.01
CA HIS A 304 6.65 2.34 9.76
C HIS A 304 7.46 3.62 9.97
N LEU A 305 6.96 4.55 10.79
CA LEU A 305 7.64 5.81 11.09
C LEU A 305 8.92 5.63 11.88
N GLU A 306 8.96 4.68 12.81
CA GLU A 306 10.18 4.31 13.52
C GLU A 306 11.28 3.84 12.55
N GLU A 307 10.92 3.03 11.55
CA GLU A 307 11.87 2.56 10.54
C GLU A 307 12.38 3.72 9.67
N GLN A 308 11.51 4.62 9.26
CA GLN A 308 11.90 5.81 8.50
C GLN A 308 12.82 6.74 9.30
N ALA A 309 12.53 6.93 10.59
CA ALA A 309 13.35 7.75 11.48
C ALA A 309 14.74 7.15 11.68
N ARG A 310 14.88 5.82 11.67
CA ARG A 310 16.18 5.13 11.71
C ARG A 310 16.94 5.26 10.39
N ALA A 311 16.23 5.22 9.26
CA ALA A 311 16.84 5.30 7.93
C ALA A 311 17.33 6.71 7.57
N ARG A 312 16.78 7.77 8.16
CA ARG A 312 17.25 9.16 7.99
C ARG A 312 18.16 9.57 9.16
N PRO A 313 19.48 9.77 8.98
CA PRO A 313 20.28 10.44 10.00
C PRO A 313 19.71 11.84 10.25
N ALA A 314 19.66 12.25 11.52
CA ALA A 314 19.06 13.51 11.95
C ALA A 314 19.49 14.68 11.04
N VAL A 315 18.52 15.40 10.49
CA VAL A 315 18.78 16.73 9.92
C VAL A 315 19.32 17.58 11.08
N PRO A 316 20.55 18.13 11.00
CA PRO A 316 21.00 19.09 11.99
C PRO A 316 19.96 20.21 12.02
N GLY A 317 19.36 20.45 13.19
CA GLY A 317 18.46 21.58 13.37
C GLY A 317 19.14 22.87 12.92
N PRO A 318 18.38 23.90 12.51
CA PRO A 318 18.96 25.17 12.11
C PRO A 318 19.89 25.63 13.23
N ALA A 319 21.16 25.84 12.89
CA ALA A 319 22.15 26.37 13.81
C ALA A 319 21.57 27.65 14.41
N GLN A 320 21.23 27.61 15.70
CA GLN A 320 20.96 28.82 16.44
C GLN A 320 22.29 29.56 16.49
N ASP A 321 22.44 30.54 15.60
CA ASP A 321 23.48 31.55 15.66
C ASP A 321 23.29 32.35 16.97
N ARG A 322 23.78 31.76 18.06
CA ARG A 322 23.89 32.38 19.38
C ARG A 322 25.20 33.13 19.47
N ASP A 323 25.46 34.04 18.54
CA ASP A 323 26.44 35.09 18.79
C ASP A 323 26.18 36.37 17.97
N ARG A 324 25.05 37.03 18.27
CA ARG A 324 24.88 38.46 17.96
C ARG A 324 24.47 39.22 19.20
N THR A 325 25.48 39.58 19.98
CA THR A 325 25.40 40.61 21.02
C THR A 325 25.01 41.95 20.38
N PRO A 326 23.93 42.64 20.80
CA PRO A 326 23.58 43.93 20.23
C PRO A 326 24.42 45.04 20.89
N ALA A 327 25.41 45.55 20.15
CA ALA A 327 26.14 46.74 20.54
C ALA A 327 25.24 47.98 20.44
N ARG A 328 24.95 48.59 21.59
CA ARG A 328 24.38 49.93 21.72
C ARG A 328 25.27 50.96 21.01
N ARG A 329 24.71 51.78 20.13
CA ARG A 329 25.28 53.10 19.84
C ARG A 329 24.17 54.13 19.57
N ALA A 330 24.08 55.08 20.50
CA ALA A 330 23.26 56.27 20.38
C ALA A 330 24.00 57.36 19.58
N GLY A 331 23.24 58.09 18.77
CA GLY A 331 23.46 59.50 18.42
C GLY A 331 24.49 59.85 17.35
N ARG A 332 24.03 60.42 16.23
CA ARG A 332 24.03 61.88 15.97
C ARG A 332 23.66 62.22 14.51
N HIS A 333 22.86 63.29 14.42
CA HIS A 333 22.63 64.26 13.34
C HIS A 333 23.21 64.09 11.93
N GLY A 334 22.36 64.46 10.94
CA GLY A 334 22.80 65.33 9.85
C GLY A 334 22.09 65.17 8.49
N GLY A 335 21.30 66.17 8.10
CA GLY A 335 21.43 66.78 6.77
C GLY A 335 20.69 66.19 5.56
N HIS A 336 19.54 66.78 5.23
CA HIS A 336 19.26 67.53 3.99
C HIS A 336 19.73 66.96 2.61
N GLN A 337 18.76 66.63 1.74
CA GLN A 337 18.44 67.30 0.45
C GLN A 337 18.05 66.38 -0.72
N ARG A 338 16.90 66.77 -1.35
CA ARG A 338 16.59 66.85 -2.80
C ARG A 338 16.76 65.56 -3.65
N GLY A 339 15.85 65.18 -4.54
CA GLY A 339 14.61 65.78 -5.04
C GLY A 339 14.22 65.16 -6.40
N ARG A 340 13.04 65.57 -6.88
CA ARG A 340 12.49 65.46 -8.26
C ARG A 340 12.04 64.05 -8.70
N ALA A 341 10.73 63.79 -8.82
CA ALA A 341 9.75 64.28 -9.80
C ALA A 341 9.62 63.36 -11.03
N ARG A 342 8.45 62.74 -11.22
CA ARG A 342 7.47 63.12 -12.26
C ARG A 342 6.19 62.27 -12.13
N ARG A 343 5.09 62.91 -12.52
CA ARG A 343 3.68 62.55 -12.38
C ARG A 343 3.15 61.88 -13.68
N PRO A 344 1.87 61.48 -13.74
CA PRO A 344 1.38 60.28 -14.40
C PRO A 344 0.63 60.58 -15.71
N ASP A 345 0.10 59.54 -16.37
CA ASP A 345 -1.03 59.70 -17.29
C ASP A 345 -2.21 58.81 -16.93
N ARG A 346 -3.39 59.43 -16.99
CA ARG A 346 -4.74 58.89 -16.84
C ARG A 346 -5.34 58.69 -18.24
N ALA A 347 -6.10 57.62 -18.42
CA ALA A 347 -7.28 57.56 -19.27
C ALA A 347 -8.14 56.40 -18.73
N GLY A 348 -9.46 56.44 -18.62
CA GLY A 348 -10.45 57.45 -18.95
C GLY A 348 -11.83 56.83 -18.72
N ARG A 349 -12.65 57.56 -17.96
CA ARG A 349 -14.10 57.79 -18.13
C ARG A 349 -15.06 56.63 -18.45
N GLY A 350 -16.14 56.60 -17.68
CA GLY A 350 -17.44 56.05 -18.11
C GLY A 350 -18.28 55.58 -16.93
N GLY A 351 -18.96 56.50 -16.24
CA GLY A 351 -19.94 56.17 -15.22
C GLY A 351 -21.35 56.10 -15.80
N VAL A 352 -22.19 55.24 -15.24
CA VAL A 352 -23.65 55.41 -15.09
C VAL A 352 -24.09 54.67 -13.81
N GLU A 353 -24.57 55.43 -12.84
CA GLU A 353 -25.35 55.06 -11.63
C GLU A 353 -26.86 54.91 -11.99
N PRO A 354 -27.83 54.62 -11.07
CA PRO A 354 -27.78 54.12 -9.69
C PRO A 354 -28.85 53.02 -9.40
N GLY A 355 -28.86 52.45 -8.17
CA GLY A 355 -29.98 51.60 -7.72
C GLY A 355 -29.81 50.97 -6.33
N ARG A 356 -29.94 51.80 -5.29
CA ARG A 356 -30.30 51.53 -3.87
C ARG A 356 -30.51 50.07 -3.42
N ASP A 357 -29.76 49.62 -2.42
CA ASP A 357 -30.22 49.49 -1.02
C ASP A 357 -29.13 48.90 -0.10
N ARG A 358 -28.95 49.53 1.07
CA ARG A 358 -28.25 49.03 2.27
C ARG A 358 -29.34 48.84 3.35
N PRO A 359 -29.15 48.12 4.49
CA PRO A 359 -27.87 47.79 5.15
C PRO A 359 -27.76 46.41 5.85
N GLY A 360 -26.51 46.02 6.14
CA GLY A 360 -26.09 45.64 7.50
C GLY A 360 -26.26 44.19 7.97
N ALA A 361 -25.15 43.46 8.07
CA ALA A 361 -24.93 42.53 9.19
C ALA A 361 -23.42 42.40 9.48
N ARG A 362 -23.05 42.80 10.70
CA ARG A 362 -21.76 42.58 11.35
C ARG A 362 -21.80 41.23 12.09
N GLY A 363 -20.64 40.62 12.27
CA GLY A 363 -20.37 39.54 13.22
C GLY A 363 -19.82 38.31 12.49
N GLY A 364 -18.56 37.91 12.62
CA GLY A 364 -17.62 38.06 13.72
C GLY A 364 -17.15 36.67 14.11
N ALA A 365 -16.15 36.16 13.40
CA ALA A 365 -15.52 34.88 13.67
C ALA A 365 -14.76 34.95 15.01
N ALA A 366 -15.14 34.10 15.97
CA ALA A 366 -14.40 33.89 17.19
C ALA A 366 -13.56 32.61 17.04
N ALA A 367 -12.28 32.81 16.71
CA ALA A 367 -11.25 31.80 16.93
C ALA A 367 -10.87 31.84 18.42
N ALA A 368 -11.18 30.77 19.15
CA ALA A 368 -10.72 30.60 20.52
C ALA A 368 -9.27 30.11 20.52
N GLY A 369 -8.33 31.05 20.58
CA GLY A 369 -6.96 30.80 21.02
C GLY A 369 -6.92 30.81 22.55
N GLY A 370 -6.80 29.63 23.16
CA GLY A 370 -6.58 29.48 24.60
C GLY A 370 -5.09 29.46 24.91
N ASP A 371 -4.63 30.48 25.63
CA ASP A 371 -3.30 30.63 26.22
C ASP A 371 -3.11 29.59 27.33
N VAL A 372 -2.18 28.64 27.15
CA VAL A 372 -1.80 27.66 28.18
C VAL A 372 -0.54 28.17 28.87
N ARG A 373 -0.71 28.84 30.01
CA ARG A 373 0.36 29.07 30.98
C ARG A 373 0.09 28.27 32.25
N GLY A 374 1.01 27.36 32.56
CA GLY A 374 1.30 26.89 33.92
C GLY A 374 0.51 25.68 34.41
N ALA A 375 1.11 24.49 34.27
CA ALA A 375 0.82 23.34 35.11
C ALA A 375 2.17 22.76 35.63
N PRO A 376 2.27 22.34 36.90
CA PRO A 376 3.52 21.90 37.51
C PRO A 376 3.91 20.48 37.10
N GLU A 377 5.23 20.21 37.08
CA GLU A 377 5.81 18.90 36.74
C GLU A 377 5.31 17.75 37.64
N PRO A 378 5.10 16.53 37.09
CA PRO A 378 4.80 15.36 37.90
C PRO A 378 6.07 14.79 38.56
N ALA A 379 5.95 14.49 39.85
CA ALA A 379 6.98 13.87 40.67
C ALA A 379 7.41 12.50 40.13
N GLY A 380 8.72 12.26 40.09
CA GLY A 380 9.32 11.00 39.66
C GLY A 380 9.01 9.80 40.58
N PRO A 381 9.24 8.57 40.10
CA PRO A 381 8.85 7.34 40.80
C PRO A 381 9.68 7.09 42.07
N PRO A 382 9.10 6.44 43.09
CA PRO A 382 9.78 6.17 44.36
C PRO A 382 10.92 5.16 44.19
N ARG A 383 12.05 5.44 44.84
CA ARG A 383 13.18 4.50 44.95
C ARG A 383 12.82 3.36 45.88
N VAL A 384 12.96 2.13 45.39
CA VAL A 384 12.88 0.90 46.19
C VAL A 384 14.16 0.77 47.04
N PRO A 385 14.08 0.55 48.36
CA PRO A 385 15.25 0.32 49.19
C PRO A 385 15.79 -1.11 49.00
N ARG A 386 17.10 -1.22 49.27
CA ARG A 386 18.06 -2.26 48.88
C ARG A 386 17.66 -3.73 49.08
#